data_AF-H8MZ85-F1
#
_entry.id   AF-H8MZ85-F1
#
_cell.length_a   1.000
_cell.length_b   1.000
_cell.length_c   1.000
_cell.angle_alpha   90.00
_cell.angle_beta   90.00
_cell.angle_gamma   90.00
#
_symmetry.space_group_name_H-M   'P 1'
#
loop_
_entity.id
_entity.type
_entity.pdbx_description
1 polymer ?
#
loop_
_entity_poly.entity_id
_entity_poly.type
_entity_poly.pdbx_seq_one_letter_code
_entity_poly.pdbx_strand_id
1 'polypeptide(L)'
;MVRAVSTLRRLSLTAVLASTLAGCLPYSQNEGVYELIPTETLRDDCNLLEKIEGNLQLSLQISGRVVRADFGVQNMQLDGYFLEDGEAFTADGSVTNVSTTVDGTNECLLDQVRVHLDATTKCDTGFQGQLRLAYDANNNTACTCELWLRFDGVQGNTRCEGNP
;
A
#
# COMPACT_ATOMS: atom_id res chain seq x y z
N MET A 1 1.42 75.47 29.44
CA MET A 1 0.34 74.48 29.53
C MET A 1 -0.29 74.32 28.16
N VAL A 2 -0.17 73.16 27.51
CA VAL A 2 -1.17 72.41 26.72
C VAL A 2 -0.45 71.13 26.27
N ARG A 3 -1.00 69.95 26.60
CA ARG A 3 -0.40 68.63 26.35
C ARG A 3 -0.54 68.23 24.88
N ALA A 4 0.55 67.74 24.29
CA ALA A 4 0.53 66.93 23.08
C ALA A 4 0.23 65.47 23.44
N VAL A 5 -0.72 64.85 22.74
CA VAL A 5 -0.91 63.39 22.76
C VAL A 5 -1.24 62.93 21.33
N SER A 6 -0.22 62.46 20.63
CA SER A 6 -0.35 61.73 19.37
C SER A 6 -0.50 60.23 19.68
N THR A 7 -1.72 59.70 19.64
CA THR A 7 -1.95 58.26 19.69
C THR A 7 -1.98 57.68 18.28
N LEU A 8 -0.79 57.33 17.77
CA LEU A 8 -0.62 56.42 16.63
C LEU A 8 -1.11 55.04 17.05
N ARG A 9 -2.38 54.76 16.77
CA ARG A 9 -3.00 53.44 16.98
C ARG A 9 -2.40 52.48 15.94
N ARG A 10 -1.42 51.70 16.38
CA ARG A 10 -0.77 50.63 15.62
C ARG A 10 -1.83 49.69 15.06
N LEU A 11 -2.05 49.76 13.75
CA LEU A 11 -2.71 48.72 12.97
C LEU A 11 -1.73 47.54 12.88
N SER A 12 -1.92 46.56 13.76
CA SER A 12 -1.27 45.26 13.67
C SER A 12 -1.86 44.48 12.49
N LEU A 13 -1.33 44.71 11.28
CA LEU A 13 -1.46 43.76 10.17
C LEU A 13 -0.49 42.60 10.44
N THR A 14 -0.92 41.67 11.28
CA THR A 14 -0.34 40.31 11.35
C THR A 14 -1.46 39.32 11.10
N ALA A 15 -1.97 39.35 9.87
CA ALA A 15 -2.81 38.30 9.33
C ALA A 15 -2.26 37.99 7.94
N VAL A 16 -2.31 36.71 7.57
CA VAL A 16 -1.85 36.13 6.31
C VAL A 16 -0.36 35.79 6.29
N LEU A 17 -0.03 34.58 6.78
CA LEU A 17 1.05 33.71 6.24
C LEU A 17 0.91 32.28 6.84
N ALA A 18 -0.32 31.78 7.03
CA ALA A 18 -0.60 30.44 7.55
C ALA A 18 -1.36 29.55 6.54
N SER A 19 -1.28 29.88 5.26
CA SER A 19 -1.93 29.13 4.19
C SER A 19 -0.90 28.88 3.09
N THR A 20 -0.66 27.61 2.77
CA THR A 20 0.23 27.02 1.73
C THR A 20 1.50 26.31 2.22
N LEU A 21 1.37 25.42 3.21
CA LEU A 21 2.26 24.24 3.30
C LEU A 21 1.50 22.92 3.18
N ALA A 22 0.25 22.94 2.68
CA ALA A 22 -0.27 21.80 1.96
C ALA A 22 0.43 21.81 0.59
N GLY A 23 1.69 21.38 0.56
CA GLY A 23 2.30 20.98 -0.70
C GLY A 23 1.39 19.91 -1.26
N CYS A 24 0.75 20.18 -2.40
CA CYS A 24 0.03 19.16 -3.14
C CYS A 24 1.02 18.04 -3.41
N LEU A 25 0.97 16.99 -2.60
CA LEU A 25 1.63 15.75 -2.95
C LEU A 25 1.00 15.32 -4.28
N PRO A 26 1.79 14.92 -5.29
CA PRO A 26 1.26 14.58 -6.60
C PRO A 26 0.44 13.28 -6.59
N TYR A 27 0.33 12.60 -5.45
CA TYR A 27 -0.35 11.32 -5.30
C TYR A 27 -1.80 11.55 -4.91
N SER A 28 -2.74 11.05 -5.71
CA SER A 28 -4.17 11.09 -5.40
C SER A 28 -4.61 9.97 -4.46
N GLN A 29 -3.76 8.97 -4.21
CA GLN A 29 -4.07 7.78 -3.42
C GLN A 29 -4.32 8.11 -1.94
N ASN A 30 -5.44 7.66 -1.39
CA ASN A 30 -5.72 7.75 0.04
C ASN A 30 -4.89 6.74 0.85
N GLU A 31 -4.57 7.10 2.09
CA GLU A 31 -4.09 6.15 3.09
C GLU A 31 -5.25 5.31 3.65
N GLY A 32 -4.93 4.18 4.28
CA GLY A 32 -5.88 3.33 4.99
C GLY A 32 -5.99 1.92 4.42
N VAL A 33 -7.07 1.23 4.76
CA VAL A 33 -7.25 -0.19 4.44
C VAL A 33 -7.86 -0.37 3.05
N TYR A 34 -7.23 -1.25 2.27
CA TYR A 34 -7.66 -1.71 0.94
C TYR A 34 -7.82 -3.23 0.95
N GLU A 35 -8.86 -3.70 0.28
CA GLU A 35 -9.00 -5.10 -0.11
C GLU A 35 -8.37 -5.28 -1.49
N LEU A 36 -7.55 -6.31 -1.68
CA LEU A 36 -6.95 -6.65 -2.98
C LEU A 36 -7.79 -7.75 -3.63
N ILE A 37 -8.62 -7.37 -4.59
CA ILE A 37 -9.53 -8.26 -5.30
C ILE A 37 -8.78 -8.86 -6.50
N PRO A 38 -8.51 -10.17 -6.55
CA PRO A 38 -7.88 -10.79 -7.71
C PRO A 38 -8.75 -10.64 -8.96
N THR A 39 -8.14 -10.22 -10.08
CA THR A 39 -8.82 -10.06 -11.38
C THR A 39 -8.33 -11.07 -12.42
N GLU A 40 -7.08 -11.52 -12.30
CA GLU A 40 -6.49 -12.52 -13.19
C GLU A 40 -5.38 -13.29 -12.44
N THR A 41 -5.40 -14.62 -12.51
CA THR A 41 -4.33 -15.46 -11.97
C THR A 41 -3.35 -15.80 -13.09
N LEU A 42 -2.10 -15.33 -12.95
CA LEU A 42 -1.03 -15.54 -13.92
C LEU A 42 -0.25 -16.83 -13.64
N ARG A 43 -0.09 -17.17 -12.36
CA ARG A 43 0.52 -18.39 -11.85
C ARG A 43 -0.01 -18.67 -10.46
N ASP A 44 -0.34 -19.91 -10.16
CA ASP A 44 -0.75 -20.32 -8.81
C ASP A 44 -0.23 -21.73 -8.54
N ASP A 45 0.99 -21.80 -8.03
CA ASP A 45 1.54 -23.07 -7.56
C ASP A 45 0.88 -23.41 -6.23
N CYS A 46 0.63 -24.70 -5.98
CA CYS A 46 0.14 -25.20 -4.69
C CYS A 46 -1.27 -24.67 -4.29
N ASN A 47 -2.01 -24.04 -5.22
CA ASN A 47 -3.29 -23.38 -4.96
C ASN A 47 -3.20 -22.34 -3.84
N LEU A 48 -2.11 -21.57 -3.80
CA LEU A 48 -1.86 -20.55 -2.79
C LEU A 48 -2.97 -19.51 -2.74
N LEU A 49 -3.57 -19.15 -3.88
CA LEU A 49 -4.62 -18.13 -3.90
C LEU A 49 -5.78 -18.48 -2.97
N GLU A 50 -6.29 -19.71 -3.06
CA GLU A 50 -7.38 -20.23 -2.22
C GLU A 50 -7.01 -20.16 -0.73
N LYS A 51 -5.72 -20.31 -0.38
CA LYS A 51 -5.25 -20.32 1.01
C LYS A 51 -5.09 -18.92 1.58
N ILE A 52 -4.83 -17.93 0.74
CA ILE A 52 -4.55 -16.55 1.18
C ILE A 52 -5.65 -15.56 0.87
N GLU A 53 -6.69 -15.92 0.11
CA GLU A 53 -7.73 -15.01 -0.36
C GLU A 53 -8.33 -14.18 0.79
N GLY A 54 -8.63 -14.81 1.93
CA GLY A 54 -9.13 -14.10 3.13
C GLY A 54 -8.13 -13.18 3.83
N ASN A 55 -6.88 -13.14 3.38
CA ASN A 55 -5.80 -12.29 3.90
C ASN A 55 -5.26 -11.30 2.85
N LEU A 56 -5.89 -11.19 1.67
CA LEU A 56 -5.54 -10.24 0.63
C LEU A 56 -6.04 -8.83 0.97
N GLN A 57 -5.45 -8.26 2.01
CA GLN A 57 -5.74 -6.93 2.51
C GLN A 57 -4.44 -6.15 2.76
N LEU A 58 -4.50 -4.84 2.53
CA LEU A 58 -3.36 -3.94 2.57
C LEU A 58 -3.73 -2.68 3.37
N SER A 59 -3.00 -2.34 4.42
CA SER A 59 -3.16 -1.06 5.12
C SER A 59 -2.05 -0.09 4.70
N LEU A 60 -2.40 0.86 3.82
CA LEU A 60 -1.48 1.78 3.15
C LEU A 60 -1.19 3.04 3.99
N GLN A 61 0.08 3.40 4.07
CA GLN A 61 0.60 4.64 4.66
C GLN A 61 1.53 5.32 3.65
N ILE A 62 1.42 6.64 3.51
CA ILE A 62 2.12 7.43 2.50
C ILE A 62 2.80 8.61 3.18
N SER A 63 4.13 8.64 3.12
CA SER A 63 4.94 9.74 3.65
C SER A 63 5.82 10.34 2.56
N GLY A 64 5.34 11.41 1.93
CA GLY A 64 5.99 11.97 0.75
C GLY A 64 5.99 10.94 -0.39
N ARG A 65 7.17 10.52 -0.85
CA ARG A 65 7.30 9.47 -1.88
C ARG A 65 7.25 8.06 -1.32
N VAL A 66 7.38 7.90 0.00
CA VAL A 66 7.54 6.59 0.62
C VAL A 66 6.17 5.97 0.82
N VAL A 67 6.05 4.71 0.42
CA VAL A 67 4.90 3.87 0.68
C VAL A 67 5.29 2.84 1.73
N ARG A 68 4.45 2.69 2.75
CA ARG A 68 4.49 1.57 3.68
C ARG A 68 3.13 0.91 3.66
N ALA A 69 3.11 -0.41 3.69
CA ALA A 69 1.86 -1.13 3.77
C ALA A 69 1.94 -2.36 4.67
N ASP A 70 0.99 -2.50 5.58
CA ASP A 70 0.82 -3.75 6.32
C ASP A 70 -0.02 -4.71 5.48
N PHE A 71 0.55 -5.84 5.10
CA PHE A 71 -0.05 -6.84 4.24
C PHE A 71 -0.48 -8.06 5.05
N GLY A 72 -1.73 -8.51 4.83
CA GLY A 72 -2.34 -9.56 5.66
C GLY A 72 -1.63 -10.91 5.58
N VAL A 73 -1.00 -11.24 4.44
CA VAL A 73 -0.27 -12.50 4.28
C VAL A 73 0.98 -12.49 5.17
N GLN A 74 1.00 -13.40 6.15
CA GLN A 74 2.06 -13.52 7.15
C GLN A 74 2.30 -12.24 7.98
N ASN A 75 1.32 -11.34 8.07
CA ASN A 75 1.44 -10.04 8.75
C ASN A 75 2.71 -9.28 8.34
N MET A 76 2.99 -9.27 7.03
CA MET A 76 4.20 -8.72 6.46
C MET A 76 4.09 -7.21 6.27
N GLN A 77 5.15 -6.47 6.57
CA GLN A 77 5.27 -5.07 6.13
C GLN A 77 5.90 -5.01 4.74
N LEU A 78 5.26 -4.27 3.83
CA LEU A 78 5.82 -3.89 2.55
C LEU A 78 6.33 -2.45 2.64
N ASP A 79 7.55 -2.19 2.17
CA ASP A 79 8.10 -0.85 2.06
C ASP A 79 8.43 -0.56 0.60
N GLY A 80 8.19 0.68 0.18
CA GLY A 80 8.11 1.02 -1.23
C GLY A 80 8.13 2.52 -1.49
N TYR A 81 7.84 2.90 -2.73
CA TYR A 81 7.79 4.29 -3.14
C TYR A 81 6.92 4.52 -4.39
N PHE A 82 6.44 5.76 -4.52
CA PHE A 82 5.84 6.27 -5.75
C PHE A 82 6.91 6.61 -6.81
N LEU A 83 6.64 6.22 -8.06
CA LEU A 83 7.42 6.56 -9.24
C LEU A 83 7.28 8.06 -9.58
N GLU A 84 8.11 8.57 -10.50
CA GLU A 84 8.24 10.03 -10.74
C GLU A 84 6.92 10.74 -11.08
N ASP A 85 6.01 10.08 -11.81
CA ASP A 85 4.73 10.65 -12.21
C ASP A 85 3.65 10.59 -11.12
N GLY A 86 3.93 9.93 -9.99
CA GLY A 86 3.04 9.86 -8.83
C GLY A 86 1.77 9.01 -8.96
N GLU A 87 1.52 8.44 -10.13
CA GLU A 87 0.37 7.54 -10.33
C GLU A 87 0.72 6.07 -10.08
N ALA A 88 1.99 5.69 -10.14
CA ALA A 88 2.43 4.32 -9.94
C ALA A 88 3.30 4.19 -8.68
N PHE A 89 3.17 3.08 -7.98
CA PHE A 89 4.00 2.74 -6.82
C PHE A 89 4.37 1.26 -6.81
N THR A 90 5.51 0.97 -6.18
CA THR A 90 5.99 -0.39 -5.95
C THR A 90 6.27 -0.57 -4.46
N ALA A 91 6.07 -1.78 -3.93
CA ALA A 91 6.38 -2.12 -2.55
C ALA A 91 6.82 -3.59 -2.44
N ASP A 92 7.86 -3.80 -1.64
CA ASP A 92 8.47 -5.11 -1.40
C ASP A 92 8.42 -5.44 0.09
N GLY A 93 8.24 -6.71 0.40
CA GLY A 93 8.33 -7.21 1.77
C GLY A 93 8.85 -8.63 1.81
N SER A 94 9.40 -9.00 2.96
CA SER A 94 9.71 -10.39 3.23
C SER A 94 9.69 -10.72 4.72
N VAL A 95 9.39 -11.98 5.02
CA VAL A 95 9.52 -12.57 6.35
C VAL A 95 10.29 -13.88 6.23
N THR A 96 11.00 -14.26 7.29
CA THR A 96 11.85 -15.47 7.30
C THR A 96 11.43 -16.41 8.42
N ASN A 97 11.74 -17.70 8.28
CA ASN A 97 11.45 -18.74 9.27
C ASN A 97 9.94 -18.84 9.59
N VAL A 98 9.12 -18.97 8.55
CA VAL A 98 7.65 -19.06 8.67
C VAL A 98 7.24 -20.53 8.69
N SER A 99 6.44 -20.93 9.67
CA SER A 99 5.74 -22.22 9.64
C SER A 99 4.33 -22.00 9.13
N THR A 100 3.97 -22.64 8.01
CA THR A 100 2.63 -22.49 7.41
C THR A 100 2.24 -23.73 6.61
N THR A 101 0.94 -23.93 6.42
CA THR A 101 0.41 -25.00 5.57
C THR A 101 0.31 -24.50 4.12
N VAL A 102 1.01 -25.19 3.21
CA VAL A 102 1.06 -24.79 1.79
C VAL A 102 -0.02 -25.50 0.96
N ASP A 103 -0.26 -26.79 1.23
CA ASP A 103 -1.28 -27.60 0.55
C ASP A 103 -2.52 -27.89 1.43
N GLY A 104 -2.58 -27.27 2.61
CA GLY A 104 -3.64 -27.48 3.60
C GLY A 104 -3.49 -28.72 4.50
N THR A 105 -2.48 -29.57 4.25
CA THR A 105 -2.26 -30.80 5.04
C THR A 105 -0.86 -30.93 5.60
N ASN A 106 0.15 -30.48 4.87
CA ASN A 106 1.55 -30.55 5.27
C ASN A 106 2.03 -29.20 5.80
N GLU A 107 2.57 -29.21 7.01
CA GLU A 107 3.25 -28.05 7.57
C GLU A 107 4.61 -27.88 6.89
N CYS A 108 4.82 -26.70 6.32
CA CYS A 108 6.04 -26.29 5.66
C CYS A 108 6.77 -25.29 6.53
N LEU A 109 8.04 -25.57 6.81
CA LEU A 109 8.97 -24.59 7.34
C LEU A 109 9.62 -23.86 6.17
N LEU A 110 9.16 -22.64 5.93
CA LEU A 110 9.65 -21.77 4.88
C LEU A 110 10.85 -20.98 5.40
N ASP A 111 11.93 -20.97 4.62
CA ASP A 111 13.08 -20.13 4.90
C ASP A 111 12.72 -18.66 4.70
N GLN A 112 11.96 -18.37 3.65
CA GLN A 112 11.52 -17.02 3.31
C GLN A 112 10.16 -17.01 2.63
N VAL A 113 9.36 -16.00 2.95
CA VAL A 113 8.20 -15.57 2.17
C VAL A 113 8.51 -14.17 1.65
N ARG A 114 8.35 -13.94 0.35
CA ARG A 114 8.58 -12.64 -0.30
C ARG A 114 7.32 -12.18 -1.01
N VAL A 115 7.05 -10.89 -0.94
CA VAL A 115 6.01 -10.23 -1.71
C VAL A 115 6.63 -9.08 -2.48
N HIS A 116 6.26 -8.99 -3.75
CA HIS A 116 6.48 -7.82 -4.58
C HIS A 116 5.12 -7.35 -5.11
N LEU A 117 4.86 -6.06 -5.00
CA LEU A 117 3.63 -5.43 -5.45
C LEU A 117 3.98 -4.24 -6.33
N ASP A 118 3.41 -4.21 -7.53
CA ASP A 118 3.38 -3.04 -8.41
C ASP A 118 1.95 -2.60 -8.60
N ALA A 119 1.69 -1.30 -8.47
CA ALA A 119 0.34 -0.75 -8.58
C ALA A 119 0.32 0.60 -9.30
N THR A 120 -0.84 0.91 -9.87
CA THR A 120 -1.15 2.19 -10.49
C THR A 120 -2.48 2.69 -9.96
N THR A 121 -2.47 3.85 -9.32
CA THR A 121 -3.63 4.59 -8.85
C THR A 121 -4.59 4.86 -10.00
N LYS A 122 -5.88 4.61 -9.75
CA LYS A 122 -6.98 4.89 -10.66
C LYS A 122 -7.82 6.07 -10.20
N CYS A 123 -8.05 6.11 -8.90
CA CYS A 123 -8.70 7.19 -8.18
C CYS A 123 -8.18 7.17 -6.74
N ASP A 124 -8.62 8.12 -5.92
CA ASP A 124 -8.23 8.21 -4.52
C ASP A 124 -8.52 6.95 -3.69
N THR A 125 -9.60 6.26 -4.02
CA THR A 125 -10.09 5.07 -3.32
C THR A 125 -9.75 3.76 -4.03
N GLY A 126 -8.98 3.78 -5.12
CA GLY A 126 -8.64 2.56 -5.85
C GLY A 126 -7.41 2.62 -6.75
N PHE A 127 -6.76 1.46 -6.87
CA PHE A 127 -5.61 1.20 -7.73
C PHE A 127 -5.73 -0.18 -8.36
N GLN A 128 -4.98 -0.44 -9.43
CA GLN A 128 -4.84 -1.79 -10.00
C GLN A 128 -3.37 -2.17 -10.06
N GLY A 129 -3.06 -3.46 -10.05
CA GLY A 129 -1.67 -3.88 -9.99
C GLY A 129 -1.41 -5.33 -10.28
N GLN A 130 -0.16 -5.71 -10.02
CA GLN A 130 0.34 -7.07 -10.03
C GLN A 130 0.99 -7.38 -8.68
N LEU A 131 0.74 -8.59 -8.18
CA LEU A 131 1.33 -9.10 -6.96
C LEU A 131 2.04 -10.42 -7.27
N ARG A 132 3.27 -10.55 -6.76
CA ARG A 132 4.02 -11.81 -6.72
C ARG A 132 4.28 -12.18 -5.27
N LEU A 133 3.76 -13.32 -4.85
CA LEU A 133 4.07 -13.98 -3.58
C LEU A 133 4.95 -15.21 -3.87
N ALA A 134 6.05 -15.35 -3.15
CA ALA A 134 6.95 -16.49 -3.28
C ALA A 134 7.21 -17.12 -1.90
N TYR A 135 6.93 -18.41 -1.78
CA TYR A 135 7.31 -19.26 -0.67
C TYR A 135 8.57 -20.03 -1.04
N ASP A 136 9.61 -19.91 -0.23
CA ASP A 136 10.94 -20.48 -0.49
C ASP A 136 11.33 -21.43 0.65
N ALA A 137 11.72 -22.65 0.31
CA ALA A 137 12.15 -23.70 1.23
C ALA A 137 13.28 -24.52 0.61
N ASN A 138 14.51 -24.31 1.08
CA ASN A 138 15.74 -24.87 0.50
C ASN A 138 15.76 -26.40 0.39
N ASN A 139 15.04 -27.10 1.27
CA ASN A 139 15.10 -28.56 1.39
C ASN A 139 13.77 -29.27 1.06
N ASN A 140 12.73 -28.53 0.68
CA ASN A 140 11.43 -29.12 0.35
C ASN A 140 10.78 -28.41 -0.83
N THR A 141 10.93 -29.00 -2.01
CA THR A 141 10.34 -28.48 -3.25
C THR A 141 8.81 -28.47 -3.22
N ALA A 142 8.17 -29.32 -2.40
CA ALA A 142 6.71 -29.30 -2.22
C ALA A 142 6.24 -28.07 -1.41
N CYS A 143 7.16 -27.39 -0.72
CA CYS A 143 6.91 -26.15 0.02
C CYS A 143 7.37 -24.90 -0.74
N THR A 144 7.97 -25.07 -1.92
CA THR A 144 8.43 -23.95 -2.76
C THR A 144 7.35 -23.66 -3.81
N CYS A 145 6.65 -22.54 -3.65
CA CYS A 145 5.47 -22.21 -4.46
C CYS A 145 5.46 -20.71 -4.78
N GLU A 146 4.94 -20.35 -5.94
CA GLU A 146 4.71 -18.94 -6.30
C GLU A 146 3.26 -18.69 -6.71
N LEU A 147 2.77 -17.51 -6.34
CA LEU A 147 1.49 -16.97 -6.77
C LEU A 147 1.72 -15.62 -7.42
N TRP A 148 1.24 -15.48 -8.66
CA TRP A 148 1.32 -14.27 -9.47
C TRP A 148 -0.09 -13.93 -9.90
N LEU A 149 -0.55 -12.73 -9.58
CA LEU A 149 -1.91 -12.29 -9.90
C LEU A 149 -1.95 -10.82 -10.28
N ARG A 150 -2.97 -10.46 -11.06
CA ARG A 150 -3.46 -9.08 -11.17
C ARG A 150 -4.58 -8.86 -10.18
N PHE A 151 -4.70 -7.64 -9.69
CA PHE A 151 -5.70 -7.29 -8.70
C PHE A 151 -6.21 -5.86 -8.88
N ASP A 152 -7.38 -5.60 -8.30
CA ASP A 152 -7.90 -4.26 -8.00
C ASP A 152 -7.83 -4.02 -6.48
N GLY A 153 -7.15 -2.96 -6.05
CA GLY A 153 -7.17 -2.47 -4.67
C GLY A 153 -8.35 -1.54 -4.46
N VAL A 154 -9.26 -1.87 -3.55
CA VAL A 154 -10.50 -1.10 -3.29
C VAL A 154 -10.60 -0.71 -1.83
N GLN A 155 -10.85 0.58 -1.56
CA GLN A 155 -11.10 1.10 -0.22
C GLN A 155 -12.61 1.23 0.06
N GLY A 156 -13.06 0.67 1.19
CA GLY A 156 -14.41 0.92 1.73
C GLY A 156 -15.56 0.63 0.77
N ASN A 157 -15.46 -0.41 -0.07
CA ASN A 157 -16.41 -0.77 -1.14
C ASN A 157 -16.64 0.32 -2.21
N THR A 158 -15.85 1.38 -2.21
CA THR A 158 -15.97 2.48 -3.18
C THR A 158 -15.07 2.17 -4.35
N ARG A 159 -15.66 1.65 -5.44
CA ARG A 159 -14.93 1.52 -6.71
C ARG A 159 -14.83 2.89 -7.36
N CYS A 160 -13.73 3.14 -8.08
CA CYS A 160 -13.61 4.33 -8.91
C CYS A 160 -14.85 4.47 -9.78
N GLU A 161 -15.56 5.58 -9.66
CA GLU A 161 -16.69 5.86 -10.55
C GLU A 161 -16.16 5.87 -11.98
N GLY A 162 -16.57 4.89 -12.77
CA GLY A 162 -16.25 4.86 -14.19
C GLY A 162 -16.83 6.12 -14.80
N ASN A 163 -15.97 7.01 -15.29
CA ASN A 163 -16.45 8.01 -16.24
C ASN A 163 -16.93 7.21 -17.47
N PRO A 164 -18.22 7.27 -17.84
CA PRO A 164 -18.76 6.51 -18.97
C PRO A 164 -18.08 6.87 -20.30
#